data_AF-A0AAW0MAL0-F1
#
_entry.id   AF-A0AAW0MAL0-F1
#
_cell.length_a   1.000
_cell.length_b   1.000
_cell.length_c   1.000
_cell.angle_alpha   90.00
_cell.angle_beta   90.00
_cell.angle_gamma   90.00
#
_symmetry.space_group_name_H-M   'P 1'
#
loop_
_entity.id
_entity.type
_entity.pdbx_description
1 polymer ?
#
loop_
_entity_poly.entity_id
_entity_poly.type
_entity_poly.pdbx_seq_one_letter_code
_entity_poly.pdbx_strand_id
1 'polypeptide(L)'
;MCTHNSIATRVCLANRGIQVNTTCPVCLQAPETIIHALRVCSLASSCWPNLEVNLGADFFSLDSREWLEEYGRMEYKAGSLLIPWNVIFSFGLWSPWQHQNRVVFQNIPFNQAIHSEVITRVAEYFFCAHN
;
A
#
# COMPACT_ATOMS: atom_id res chain seq x y z
N MET A 1 2.83 -8.19 -8.71
CA MET A 1 2.91 -8.84 -7.38
C MET A 1 1.54 -9.04 -6.72
N CYS A 2 0.57 -8.14 -6.88
CA CYS A 2 -0.70 -8.19 -6.13
C CYS A 2 -1.81 -9.08 -6.73
N THR A 3 -1.70 -9.53 -7.98
CA THR A 3 -2.80 -10.14 -8.76
C THR A 3 -3.07 -11.62 -8.52
N HIS A 4 -2.20 -12.35 -7.79
CA HIS A 4 -2.31 -13.81 -7.61
C HIS A 4 -2.35 -14.26 -6.15
N ASN A 5 -2.87 -13.44 -5.23
CA ASN A 5 -2.78 -13.72 -3.79
C ASN A 5 -1.35 -14.03 -3.33
N SER A 6 -0.35 -13.45 -4.00
CA SER A 6 1.07 -13.77 -3.80
C SER A 6 1.60 -13.16 -2.52
N ILE A 7 0.96 -12.10 -2.05
CA ILE A 7 1.32 -11.38 -0.84
C ILE A 7 0.65 -12.05 0.37
N ALA A 8 1.43 -12.29 1.42
CA ALA A 8 0.92 -12.86 2.67
C ALA A 8 0.11 -11.80 3.44
N THR A 9 -1.19 -11.76 3.20
CA THR A 9 -2.17 -11.15 4.12
C THR A 9 -2.82 -12.26 4.96
N ARG A 10 -3.46 -11.92 6.09
CA ARG A 10 -4.07 -12.95 6.93
C ARG A 10 -5.17 -13.77 6.23
N VAL A 11 -5.94 -13.15 5.32
CA VAL A 11 -6.88 -13.90 4.47
C VAL A 11 -6.14 -14.87 3.53
N CYS A 12 -5.04 -14.45 2.91
CA CYS A 12 -4.24 -15.33 2.06
C CYS A 12 -3.62 -16.49 2.85
N LEU A 13 -3.15 -16.24 4.08
CA LEU A 13 -2.60 -17.27 4.96
C LEU A 13 -3.67 -18.29 5.38
N ALA A 14 -4.86 -17.82 5.76
CA ALA A 14 -5.99 -18.69 6.08
C ALA A 14 -6.41 -19.56 4.89
N ASN A 15 -6.47 -18.98 3.68
CA ASN A 15 -6.75 -19.72 2.44
C ASN A 15 -5.68 -20.77 2.09
N ARG A 16 -4.46 -20.63 2.63
CA ARG A 16 -3.38 -21.62 2.51
C ARG A 16 -3.38 -22.65 3.66
N GLY A 17 -4.41 -22.67 4.49
CA GLY A 17 -4.58 -23.63 5.59
C GLY A 17 -3.87 -23.24 6.89
N ILE A 18 -3.24 -22.06 6.95
CA ILE A 18 -2.56 -21.59 8.17
C ILE A 18 -3.63 -21.03 9.12
N GLN A 19 -3.67 -21.55 10.35
CA GLN A 19 -4.62 -21.13 11.37
C GLN A 19 -4.25 -19.75 11.91
N VAL A 20 -4.87 -18.70 11.36
CA VAL A 20 -4.70 -17.30 11.79
C VAL A 20 -6.05 -16.60 11.87
N ASN A 21 -6.16 -15.64 12.78
CA ASN A 21 -7.32 -14.74 12.83
C ASN A 21 -7.26 -13.79 11.61
N THR A 22 -8.23 -13.85 10.71
CA THR A 22 -8.23 -13.08 9.46
C THR A 22 -8.39 -11.57 9.63
N THR A 23 -8.78 -11.08 10.80
CA THR A 23 -8.93 -9.65 11.10
C THR A 23 -7.60 -8.91 10.93
N CYS A 24 -7.65 -7.76 10.24
CA CYS A 24 -6.52 -6.88 10.03
C CYS A 24 -5.89 -6.47 11.37
N PRO A 25 -4.58 -6.70 11.58
CA PRO A 25 -3.89 -6.39 12.84
C PRO A 25 -3.78 -4.88 13.10
N VAL A 26 -4.03 -4.05 12.09
CA VAL A 26 -3.88 -2.60 12.16
C VAL A 26 -5.19 -1.92 12.51
N CYS A 27 -6.23 -2.11 11.70
CA CYS A 27 -7.50 -1.42 11.93
C CYS A 27 -8.43 -2.19 12.89
N LEU A 28 -8.24 -3.51 13.01
CA LEU A 28 -9.10 -4.41 13.79
C LEU A 28 -10.59 -4.42 13.38
N GLN A 29 -10.93 -3.85 12.22
CA GLN A 29 -12.33 -3.68 11.78
C GLN A 29 -12.80 -4.71 10.74
N ALA A 30 -11.89 -5.22 9.91
CA ALA A 30 -12.25 -6.04 8.74
C ALA A 30 -11.21 -7.13 8.46
N PRO A 31 -11.58 -8.18 7.70
CA PRO A 31 -10.63 -9.15 7.21
C PRO A 31 -9.51 -8.51 6.38
N GLU A 32 -8.27 -8.95 6.61
CA GLU A 32 -7.10 -8.47 5.90
C GLU A 32 -6.98 -9.13 4.52
N THR A 33 -7.78 -8.63 3.58
CA THR A 33 -7.59 -8.92 2.15
C THR A 33 -6.44 -8.08 1.59
N ILE A 34 -5.96 -8.42 0.38
CA ILE A 34 -4.95 -7.62 -0.31
C ILE A 34 -5.42 -6.17 -0.51
N ILE A 35 -6.65 -5.97 -0.99
CA ILE A 35 -7.19 -4.62 -1.18
C ILE A 35 -7.40 -3.89 0.14
N HIS A 36 -7.80 -4.60 1.20
CA HIS A 36 -7.84 -4.01 2.52
C HIS A 36 -6.45 -3.52 2.92
N ALA A 37 -5.45 -4.41 2.93
CA ALA A 37 -4.09 -4.11 3.33
C ALA A 37 -3.46 -2.93 2.55
N LEU A 38 -3.71 -2.86 1.24
CA LEU A 38 -3.02 -1.94 0.33
C LEU A 38 -3.77 -0.64 0.05
N ARG A 39 -5.11 -0.59 0.21
CA ARG A 39 -5.94 0.53 -0.28
C ARG A 39 -6.88 1.09 0.76
N VAL A 40 -7.71 0.24 1.38
CA VAL A 40 -8.87 0.70 2.19
C VAL A 40 -8.70 0.53 3.69
N CYS A 41 -7.64 -0.13 4.16
CA CYS A 41 -7.27 -0.12 5.58
C CYS A 41 -7.02 1.33 6.02
N SER A 42 -7.38 1.67 7.26
CA SER A 42 -7.19 3.02 7.83
C SER A 42 -5.77 3.57 7.64
N LEU A 43 -4.76 2.70 7.70
CA LEU A 43 -3.36 3.01 7.40
C LEU A 43 -3.11 3.37 5.93
N ALA A 44 -3.63 2.55 5.02
CA ALA A 44 -3.42 2.75 3.59
C ALA A 44 -4.20 3.99 3.12
N SER A 45 -5.47 4.11 3.53
CA SER A 45 -6.33 5.24 3.17
C SER A 45 -5.83 6.58 3.71
N SER A 46 -5.12 6.59 4.85
CA SER A 46 -4.44 7.81 5.33
C SER A 46 -3.14 8.10 4.58
N CYS A 47 -2.47 7.08 4.04
CA CYS A 47 -1.22 7.26 3.30
C CYS A 47 -1.45 7.90 1.93
N TRP A 48 -2.36 7.35 1.13
CA TRP A 48 -2.52 7.68 -0.28
C TRP A 48 -2.73 9.18 -0.57
N PRO A 49 -3.64 9.90 0.11
CA PRO A 49 -3.86 11.33 -0.15
C PRO A 49 -2.66 12.22 0.21
N ASN A 50 -1.75 11.73 1.05
CA ASN A 50 -0.57 12.46 1.51
C ASN A 50 0.67 12.22 0.61
N LEU A 51 0.55 11.48 -0.49
CA LEU A 51 1.65 11.24 -1.44
C LEU A 51 1.75 12.33 -2.53
N GLU A 52 1.24 13.53 -2.27
CA GLU A 52 1.23 14.68 -3.19
C GLU A 52 0.63 14.37 -4.58
N VAL A 53 -0.41 13.55 -4.59
CA VAL A 53 -1.07 13.06 -5.81
C VAL A 53 -2.56 13.39 -5.78
N ASN A 54 -3.10 13.77 -6.93
CA ASN A 54 -4.54 14.00 -7.06
C ASN A 54 -5.25 12.67 -7.29
N LEU A 55 -5.82 12.11 -6.22
CA LEU A 55 -6.60 10.88 -6.29
C LEU A 55 -8.06 11.25 -6.51
N GLY A 56 -8.62 10.82 -7.64
CA GLY A 56 -10.06 10.89 -7.89
C GLY A 56 -10.85 10.01 -6.92
N ALA A 57 -12.15 10.27 -6.80
CA ALA A 57 -13.06 9.46 -5.97
C ALA A 57 -13.03 7.97 -6.36
N ASP A 58 -12.78 7.69 -7.63
CA ASP A 58 -12.72 6.34 -8.19
C ASP A 58 -11.59 5.49 -7.58
N PHE A 59 -10.53 6.13 -7.05
CA PHE A 59 -9.40 5.43 -6.45
C PHE A 59 -9.83 4.45 -5.35
N PHE A 60 -10.85 4.79 -4.56
CA PHE A 60 -11.30 3.95 -3.45
C PHE A 60 -12.49 3.05 -3.80
N SER A 61 -13.23 3.34 -4.88
CA SER A 61 -14.45 2.62 -5.27
C SER A 61 -14.23 1.56 -6.36
N LEU A 62 -13.20 1.68 -7.20
CA LEU A 62 -12.93 0.72 -8.28
C LEU A 62 -12.74 -0.71 -7.78
N ASP A 63 -13.01 -1.68 -8.65
CA ASP A 63 -12.61 -3.06 -8.40
C ASP A 63 -11.09 -3.15 -8.18
N SER A 64 -10.69 -4.17 -7.41
CA SER A 64 -9.30 -4.53 -7.15
C SER A 64 -8.38 -4.58 -8.38
N ARG A 65 -8.86 -5.14 -9.48
CA ARG A 65 -8.09 -5.39 -10.70
C ARG A 65 -8.05 -4.13 -11.57
N GLU A 66 -9.21 -3.55 -11.85
CA GLU A 66 -9.36 -2.27 -12.52
C GLU A 66 -8.48 -1.21 -11.85
N TRP A 67 -8.53 -1.10 -10.52
CA TRP A 67 -7.70 -0.16 -9.76
C TRP A 67 -6.20 -0.37 -9.99
N LEU A 68 -5.71 -1.62 -9.94
CA LEU A 68 -4.30 -1.91 -10.19
C LEU A 68 -3.90 -1.62 -11.64
N GLU A 69 -4.77 -1.91 -12.60
CA GLU A 69 -4.51 -1.72 -14.03
C GLU A 69 -4.54 -0.23 -14.41
N GLU A 70 -5.55 0.51 -13.97
CA GLU A 70 -5.72 1.94 -14.25
C GLU A 70 -4.64 2.77 -13.56
N TYR A 71 -4.55 2.68 -12.23
CA TYR A 71 -3.60 3.49 -11.47
C TYR A 71 -2.16 3.00 -11.63
N GLY A 72 -1.93 1.71 -11.90
CA GLY A 72 -0.59 1.18 -12.13
C GLY A 72 0.04 1.59 -13.47
N ARG A 73 -0.78 2.02 -14.45
CA ARG A 73 -0.33 2.39 -15.80
C ARG A 73 -0.36 3.89 -16.08
N MET A 74 -0.76 4.73 -15.13
CA MET A 74 -0.81 6.17 -15.38
C MET A 74 0.60 6.72 -15.59
N GLU A 75 0.81 7.35 -16.75
CA GLU A 75 2.07 7.98 -17.10
C GLU A 75 1.98 9.49 -16.82
N TYR A 76 2.24 9.85 -15.57
CA TYR A 76 2.43 11.25 -15.18
C TYR A 76 3.49 11.37 -14.10
N LYS A 77 4.02 12.58 -13.94
CA LYS A 77 4.93 12.93 -12.86
C LYS A 77 4.13 13.57 -11.74
N ALA A 78 4.34 13.15 -10.51
CA ALA A 78 3.58 13.62 -9.36
C ALA A 78 4.48 14.23 -8.28
N GLY A 79 3.86 15.04 -7.42
CA GLY A 79 4.53 15.76 -6.35
C GLY A 79 5.51 16.84 -6.81
N SER A 80 6.05 17.55 -5.82
CA SER A 80 7.04 18.62 -6.00
C SER A 80 8.34 18.16 -6.66
N LEU A 81 8.69 16.88 -6.49
CA LEU A 81 9.92 16.27 -7.03
C LEU A 81 9.76 15.74 -8.47
N LEU A 82 8.56 15.84 -9.06
CA LEU A 82 8.25 15.38 -10.43
C LEU A 82 8.67 13.91 -10.68
N ILE A 83 8.48 13.05 -9.67
CA ILE A 83 8.84 11.63 -9.75
C ILE A 83 7.74 10.89 -10.55
N PRO A 84 8.09 9.93 -11.43
CA PRO A 84 7.11 9.14 -12.14
C PRO A 84 6.11 8.45 -11.20
N TRP A 85 4.82 8.56 -11.50
CA TRP A 85 3.75 8.02 -10.66
C TRP A 85 3.85 6.51 -10.47
N ASN A 86 4.25 5.75 -11.49
CA ASN A 86 4.45 4.30 -11.35
C ASN A 86 5.46 3.94 -10.24
N VAL A 87 6.46 4.79 -9.98
CA VAL A 87 7.40 4.63 -8.86
C VAL A 87 6.67 4.92 -7.54
N ILE A 88 6.02 6.08 -7.42
CA ILE A 88 5.25 6.45 -6.22
C ILE A 88 4.20 5.39 -5.89
N PHE A 89 3.43 4.94 -6.88
CA PHE A 89 2.39 3.93 -6.74
C PHE A 89 2.97 2.60 -6.25
N SER A 90 4.11 2.16 -6.79
CA SER A 90 4.77 0.93 -6.35
C SER A 90 5.18 0.98 -4.88
N PHE A 91 5.73 2.11 -4.43
CA PHE A 91 6.06 2.32 -3.02
C PHE A 91 4.83 2.52 -2.13
N GLY A 92 3.79 3.17 -2.64
CA GLY A 92 2.49 3.33 -1.97
C GLY A 92 1.76 2.00 -1.77
N LEU A 93 1.92 1.04 -2.70
CA LEU A 93 1.46 -0.33 -2.51
C LEU A 93 2.32 -1.05 -1.46
N TRP A 94 3.65 -0.98 -1.60
CA TRP A 94 4.54 -1.79 -0.77
C TRP A 94 4.56 -1.36 0.70
N SER A 95 4.54 -0.06 0.97
CA SER A 95 4.80 0.48 2.30
C SER A 95 3.74 0.13 3.36
N PRO A 96 2.42 0.21 3.08
CA PRO A 96 1.39 -0.23 4.02
C PRO A 96 1.51 -1.71 4.37
N TRP A 97 1.77 -2.56 3.39
CA TRP A 97 1.97 -3.99 3.63
C TRP A 97 3.24 -4.27 4.45
N GLN A 98 4.35 -3.60 4.13
CA GLN A 98 5.58 -3.73 4.89
C GLN A 98 5.38 -3.27 6.35
N HIS A 99 4.68 -2.16 6.57
CA HIS A 99 4.36 -1.66 7.90
C HIS A 99 3.50 -2.65 8.69
N GLN A 100 2.45 -3.20 8.09
CA GLN A 100 1.61 -4.23 8.72
C GLN A 100 2.42 -5.45 9.17
N ASN A 101 3.33 -5.94 8.32
CA ASN A 101 4.21 -7.04 8.71
C ASN A 101 5.12 -6.69 9.88
N ARG A 102 5.68 -5.48 9.90
CA ARG A 102 6.50 -5.04 11.03
C ARG A 102 5.68 -4.93 12.31
N VAL A 103 4.44 -4.46 12.26
CA VAL A 103 3.54 -4.47 13.43
C VAL A 103 3.36 -5.89 13.96
N VAL A 104 3.16 -6.88 13.09
CA VAL A 104 2.96 -8.28 13.49
C VAL A 104 4.24 -8.96 13.99
N PHE A 105 5.37 -8.80 13.29
CA PHE A 105 6.59 -9.57 13.55
C PHE A 105 7.61 -8.85 14.44
N GLN A 106 7.57 -7.51 14.48
CA GLN A 106 8.51 -6.68 15.24
C GLN A 106 7.83 -5.90 16.37
N ASN A 107 6.51 -6.04 16.53
CA ASN A 107 5.72 -5.40 17.58
C ASN A 107 5.92 -3.88 17.66
N ILE A 108 6.11 -3.24 16.50
CA ILE A 108 6.27 -1.78 16.42
C ILE A 108 4.93 -1.08 16.68
N PRO A 109 4.94 0.13 17.24
CA PRO A 109 3.72 0.91 17.36
C PRO A 109 3.17 1.26 15.98
N PHE A 110 1.85 1.29 15.90
CA PHE A 110 1.15 1.72 14.70
C PHE A 110 1.46 3.18 14.38
N ASN A 111 1.96 3.45 13.17
CA ASN A 111 2.21 4.80 12.69
C ASN A 111 1.27 5.11 11.52
N GLN A 112 0.37 6.08 11.68
CA GLN A 112 -0.55 6.50 10.62
C GLN A 112 0.13 7.40 9.56
N ALA A 113 1.28 7.97 9.89
CA ALA A 113 2.03 8.90 9.04
C ALA A 113 3.12 8.20 8.22
N ILE A 114 2.83 7.00 7.69
CA ILE A 114 3.79 6.28 6.83
C ILE A 114 4.09 7.01 5.50
N HIS A 115 3.25 7.98 5.10
CA HIS A 115 3.43 8.74 3.87
C HIS A 115 4.80 9.46 3.81
N SER A 116 5.31 9.95 4.93
CA SER A 116 6.63 10.60 4.97
C SER A 116 7.75 9.61 4.71
N GLU A 117 7.66 8.40 5.29
CA GLU A 117 8.59 7.30 4.98
C GLU A 117 8.51 6.92 3.50
N VAL A 118 7.31 6.86 2.92
CA VAL A 118 7.12 6.57 1.49
C VAL A 118 7.79 7.63 0.63
N ILE A 119 7.53 8.92 0.85
CA ILE A 119 8.10 10.02 0.07
C ILE A 119 9.64 10.02 0.15
N THR A 120 10.19 9.87 1.36
CA THR A 120 11.65 9.79 1.57
C THR A 120 12.24 8.64 0.78
N ARG A 121 11.68 7.43 0.89
CA ARG A 121 12.20 6.24 0.20
C ARG A 121 12.04 6.32 -1.32
N VAL A 122 10.96 6.93 -1.80
CA VAL A 122 10.74 7.18 -3.22
C VAL A 122 11.79 8.16 -3.75
N ALA A 123 12.05 9.25 -3.04
CA ALA A 123 13.07 10.23 -3.41
C ALA A 123 14.48 9.61 -3.39
N GLU A 124 14.84 8.88 -2.32
CA GLU A 124 16.12 8.16 -2.22
C GLU A 124 16.28 7.16 -3.38
N TYR A 125 15.27 6.35 -3.67
CA TYR A 125 15.33 5.40 -4.78
C TYR A 125 15.54 6.11 -6.12
N PHE A 126 14.74 7.15 -6.39
CA PHE A 126 14.77 7.85 -7.67
C PHE A 126 16.07 8.64 -7.89
N PHE A 127 16.60 9.32 -6.86
CA PHE A 127 17.78 10.17 -7.01
C PHE A 127 19.11 9.44 -6.72
N CYS A 128 19.11 8.42 -5.85
CA CYS A 128 20.34 7.78 -5.39
C CYS A 128 20.53 6.34 -5.93
N ALA A 129 19.46 5.63 -6.29
CA ALA A 129 19.55 4.21 -6.70
C ALA A 129 19.18 3.95 -8.17
N HIS A 130 18.55 4.91 -8.85
CA HIS A 130 18.13 4.80 -10.24
C HIS A 130 19.10 5.46 -11.25
N ASN A 131 20.15 6.12 -10.75
CA ASN A 131 21.22 6.73 -11.56
C ASN A 131 22.40 5.76 -11.78
#